data_AF-A0A075I688-F1
#
_entry.id   AF-A0A075I688-F1
#
_cell.length_a   1.000
_cell.length_b   1.000
_cell.length_c   1.000
_cell.angle_alpha   90.00
_cell.angle_beta   90.00
_cell.angle_gamma   90.00
#
_symmetry.space_group_name_H-M   'P 1'
#
loop_
_entity.id
_entity.type
_entity.pdbx_description
1 polymer ?
#
loop_
_entity_poly.entity_id
_entity_poly.type
_entity_poly.pdbx_seq_one_letter_code
_entity_poly.pdbx_strand_id
1 'polypeptide(L)'
;MIRLKTDKNLKKIEIDEQHDSMIKLNPILDWSWEQTMGYIKENDIPYNKLIDQGFPSIGCEPCTRAIKPGEDLRAGRWWWENQSDKECGLHMDHSK
;
A
#
# COMPACT_ATOMS: atom_id res chain seq x y z
N MET A 1 -7.77 0.18 0.53
CA MET A 1 -6.34 0.39 0.81
C MET A 1 -5.64 0.47 -0.53
N ILE A 2 -4.87 1.52 -0.80
CA ILE A 2 -4.11 1.63 -2.05
C ILE A 2 -2.95 0.65 -1.95
N ARG A 3 -2.97 -0.39 -2.78
CA ARG A 3 -1.87 -1.36 -2.87
C ARG A 3 -0.80 -0.73 -3.74
N LEU A 4 0.20 -0.10 -3.09
CA LEU A 4 1.42 0.30 -3.78
C LEU A 4 2.06 -0.94 -4.38
N LYS A 5 2.64 -0.79 -5.57
CA LYS A 5 3.19 -1.87 -6.39
C LYS A 5 4.45 -2.47 -5.75
N THR A 6 4.27 -3.22 -4.66
CA THR A 6 5.33 -4.00 -4.00
C THR A 6 5.43 -5.40 -4.57
N ASP A 7 4.34 -5.94 -5.12
CA ASP A 7 4.30 -7.27 -5.72
C ASP A 7 4.26 -7.19 -7.25
N LYS A 8 5.22 -7.85 -7.91
CA LYS A 8 5.36 -7.90 -9.37
C LYS A 8 4.22 -8.66 -10.06
N ASN A 9 3.43 -9.44 -9.32
CA ASN A 9 2.38 -10.30 -9.88
C ASN A 9 0.96 -9.72 -9.76
N LEU A 10 0.83 -8.46 -9.35
CA LEU A 10 -0.46 -7.81 -9.20
C LEU A 10 -1.19 -7.60 -10.53
N LYS A 11 -2.48 -7.91 -10.54
CA LYS A 11 -3.38 -7.70 -11.69
C LYS A 11 -4.39 -6.60 -11.39
N LYS A 12 -4.82 -5.89 -12.43
CA LYS A 12 -5.90 -4.88 -12.31
C LYS A 12 -7.23 -5.49 -11.89
N ILE A 13 -7.46 -6.74 -12.27
CA ILE A 13 -8.65 -7.52 -11.94
C ILE A 13 -8.16 -8.89 -11.50
N GLU A 14 -8.57 -9.32 -10.31
CA GLU A 14 -8.28 -10.64 -9.76
C GLU A 14 -9.54 -11.21 -9.08
N ILE A 15 -9.67 -12.53 -9.12
CA ILE A 15 -10.70 -13.24 -8.37
C ILE A 15 -10.07 -13.66 -7.04
N ASP A 16 -10.70 -13.25 -5.96
CA ASP A 16 -10.32 -13.62 -4.61
C ASP A 16 -11.01 -14.92 -4.21
N GLU A 17 -10.41 -16.04 -4.61
CA GLU A 17 -10.97 -17.38 -4.34
C GLU A 17 -11.15 -17.66 -2.85
N GLN A 18 -10.50 -16.91 -1.96
CA GLN A 18 -10.55 -17.11 -0.51
C GLN A 18 -11.59 -16.29 0.20
N HIS A 19 -12.10 -15.25 -0.45
CA HIS A 19 -13.14 -14.40 0.09
C HIS A 19 -14.35 -14.50 -0.85
N ASP A 20 -15.01 -15.66 -0.83
CA ASP A 20 -16.23 -15.96 -1.58
C ASP A 20 -16.15 -15.68 -3.09
N SER A 21 -14.97 -15.88 -3.70
CA SER A 21 -14.73 -15.56 -5.12
C SER A 21 -15.03 -14.09 -5.48
N MET A 22 -14.85 -13.16 -4.55
CA MET A 22 -15.06 -11.74 -4.81
C MET A 22 -14.13 -11.22 -5.91
N ILE A 23 -14.64 -10.31 -6.74
CA ILE A 23 -13.82 -9.61 -7.74
C ILE A 23 -13.08 -8.46 -7.06
N LYS A 24 -11.74 -8.54 -7.03
CA LYS A 24 -10.86 -7.48 -6.57
C LYS A 24 -10.43 -6.61 -7.76
N LEU A 25 -10.67 -5.31 -7.65
CA LEU A 25 -10.29 -4.31 -8.65
C LEU A 25 -9.20 -3.39 -8.10
N ASN A 26 -8.11 -3.26 -8.85
CA ASN A 26 -6.97 -2.40 -8.54
C ASN A 26 -6.85 -1.27 -9.59
N PRO A 27 -7.75 -0.26 -9.58
CA PRO A 27 -7.87 0.73 -10.67
C PRO A 27 -6.65 1.63 -10.83
N ILE A 28 -5.93 1.87 -9.74
CA ILE A 28 -4.75 2.74 -9.68
C ILE A 28 -3.43 1.94 -9.55
N LEU A 29 -3.42 0.67 -9.98
CA LEU A 29 -2.25 -0.20 -9.89
C LEU A 29 -1.00 0.35 -10.59
N ASP A 30 -1.20 1.07 -11.69
CA ASP A 30 -0.10 1.63 -12.49
C ASP A 30 0.31 3.05 -12.06
N TRP A 31 -0.35 3.61 -11.04
CA TRP A 31 -0.03 4.96 -10.59
C TRP A 31 1.25 4.96 -9.77
N SER A 32 2.15 5.89 -10.10
CA SER A 32 3.28 6.22 -9.25
C SER A 32 2.83 7.00 -8.01
N TRP A 33 3.72 7.13 -7.05
CA TRP A 33 3.49 7.97 -5.88
C TRP A 33 3.27 9.43 -6.27
N GLU A 34 4.07 9.94 -7.20
CA GLU A 34 4.00 11.31 -7.71
C GLU A 34 2.67 11.55 -8.44
N GLN A 35 2.21 10.58 -9.24
CA GLN A 35 0.90 10.67 -9.89
C GLN A 35 -0.23 10.70 -8.86
N THR A 36 -0.14 9.86 -7.82
CA THR A 36 -1.15 9.83 -6.74
C THR A 36 -1.20 11.15 -5.97
N MET A 37 -0.04 11.66 -5.54
CA MET A 37 0.04 12.92 -4.80
C MET A 37 -0.31 14.14 -5.66
N GLY A 38 0.08 14.12 -6.94
CA GLY A 38 -0.30 15.14 -7.92
C GLY A 38 -1.81 15.22 -8.08
N TYR A 39 -2.46 14.08 -8.29
CA TYR A 39 -3.92 14.02 -8.40
C TYR A 39 -4.64 14.50 -7.13
N ILE A 40 -4.15 14.10 -5.94
CA ILE A 40 -4.68 14.57 -4.65
C ILE A 40 -4.63 16.11 -4.57
N LYS A 41 -3.49 16.70 -4.95
CA LYS A 41 -3.28 18.15 -4.91
C LYS A 41 -4.13 18.90 -5.95
N GLU A 42 -4.18 18.40 -7.18
CA GLU A 42 -4.94 19.03 -8.27
C GLU A 42 -6.44 19.06 -8.02
N ASN A 43 -6.95 18.09 -7.26
CA ASN A 43 -8.39 17.93 -6.99
C ASN A 43 -8.76 18.32 -5.54
N ASP A 44 -7.87 18.98 -4.80
CA ASP A 44 -8.07 19.41 -3.42
C ASP A 44 -8.60 18.29 -2.49
N ILE A 45 -8.11 17.06 -2.69
CA ILE A 45 -8.57 15.89 -1.93
C ILE A 45 -7.92 15.92 -0.53
N PRO A 46 -8.72 15.85 0.56
CA PRO A 46 -8.15 15.73 1.90
C PRO A 46 -7.36 14.42 2.04
N TYR A 47 -6.13 14.52 2.55
CA TYR A 47 -5.28 13.36 2.84
C TYR A 47 -4.76 13.40 4.28
N ASN A 48 -4.13 12.30 4.72
CA ASN A 48 -3.64 12.17 6.09
C ASN A 48 -2.38 13.01 6.31
N LYS A 49 -2.40 13.93 7.29
CA LYS A 49 -1.29 14.81 7.67
C LYS A 49 0.01 14.08 8.03
N LEU A 50 -0.07 12.80 8.42
CA LEU A 50 1.11 11.98 8.69
C LEU A 50 1.98 11.78 7.43
N ILE A 51 1.40 11.86 6.23
CA ILE A 51 2.17 11.79 4.98
C ILE A 51 3.23 12.91 4.95
N ASP A 52 2.87 14.12 5.38
CA ASP A 52 3.80 15.26 5.47
C ASP A 52 4.85 15.10 6.57
N GLN A 53 4.60 14.22 7.54
CA GLN A 53 5.50 13.90 8.64
C GLN A 53 6.42 12.70 8.33
N GLY A 54 6.46 12.25 7.07
CA GLY A 54 7.31 11.15 6.62
C GLY A 54 6.68 9.77 6.72
N PHE A 55 5.35 9.66 6.80
CA PHE A 55 4.62 8.38 6.79
C PHE A 55 3.90 8.13 5.44
N PRO A 56 4.62 7.74 4.37
CA PRO A 56 4.00 7.49 3.06
C PRO A 56 3.11 6.25 3.00
N SER A 57 3.30 5.29 3.92
CA SER A 57 2.41 4.13 4.10
C SER A 57 1.92 4.06 5.54
N ILE A 58 0.60 4.11 5.73
CA ILE A 58 -0.03 4.20 7.05
C ILE A 58 -0.86 2.94 7.32
N GLY A 59 -0.59 2.27 8.44
CA GLY A 59 -1.36 1.14 8.96
C GLY A 59 -1.78 1.37 10.41
N CYS A 60 -1.74 0.30 11.23
CA CYS A 60 -1.92 0.42 12.68
C CYS A 60 -0.73 1.14 13.31
N GLU A 61 -0.98 1.91 14.38
CA GLU A 61 0.03 2.68 15.12
C GLU A 61 1.29 1.88 15.50
N PRO A 62 1.21 0.68 16.11
CA PRO A 62 2.41 -0.03 16.54
C PRO A 62 3.23 -0.61 15.37
N CYS A 63 2.62 -0.69 14.17
CA CYS A 63 3.20 -1.33 12.99
C CYS A 63 3.53 -0.35 11.87
N THR A 64 3.63 0.94 12.19
CA THR A 64 3.89 2.01 11.23
C THR A 64 4.90 3.00 11.81
N ARG A 65 5.97 3.29 11.09
CA ARG A 65 6.92 4.36 11.40
C ARG A 65 7.12 5.31 10.21
N ALA A 66 7.66 6.48 10.49
CA ALA A 66 8.19 7.36 9.44
C ALA A 66 9.40 6.72 8.75
N ILE A 67 9.58 7.03 7.46
CA ILE A 67 10.73 6.59 6.66
C ILE A 67 11.75 7.74 6.48
N LYS A 68 12.99 7.36 6.20
CA LYS A 68 14.08 8.27 5.84
C LYS A 68 14.04 8.58 4.33
N PRO A 69 14.61 9.71 3.90
CA PRO A 69 14.77 10.00 2.48
C PRO A 69 15.49 8.87 1.74
N GLY A 70 14.91 8.41 0.64
CA GLY A 70 15.45 7.32 -0.19
C GLY A 70 15.09 5.90 0.28
N GLU A 71 14.44 5.72 1.43
CA GLU A 71 13.83 4.43 1.79
C GLU A 71 12.61 4.14 0.90
N ASP A 72 12.25 2.86 0.76
CA ASP A 72 11.03 2.45 0.09
C ASP A 72 9.78 3.01 0.80
N LEU A 73 8.74 3.36 0.05
CA LEU A 73 7.50 3.95 0.57
C LEU A 73 6.79 3.07 1.61
N ARG A 74 7.01 1.75 1.59
CA ARG A 74 6.47 0.79 2.56
C ARG A 74 7.49 0.33 3.59
N ALA A 75 8.74 0.81 3.58
CA ALA A 75 9.76 0.46 4.57
C ALA A 75 9.38 0.79 6.02
N GLY A 76 8.41 1.68 6.22
CA GLY A 76 7.86 2.01 7.54
C GLY A 76 6.89 0.97 8.10
N ARG A 77 6.45 0.00 7.30
CA ARG A 77 5.52 -1.07 7.71
C ARG A 77 6.29 -2.34 8.08
N TRP A 78 5.94 -2.96 9.20
CA TRP A 78 6.62 -4.17 9.72
C TRP A 78 8.15 -4.04 9.74
N TRP A 79 8.65 -2.84 10.08
CA TRP A 79 10.06 -2.46 9.95
C TRP A 79 11.04 -3.28 10.82
N TRP A 80 10.52 -4.03 11.79
CA TRP A 80 11.30 -4.93 12.65
C TRP A 80 11.34 -6.37 12.13
N GLU A 81 10.56 -6.72 11.11
CA GLU A 81 10.52 -8.06 10.53
C GLU A 81 11.49 -8.16 9.33
N ASN A 82 12.19 -9.28 9.21
CA ASN A 82 13.18 -9.54 8.15
C ASN A 82 12.58 -9.74 6.74
N GLN A 83 11.32 -9.36 6.51
CA GLN A 83 10.63 -9.58 5.24
C GLN A 83 9.99 -8.27 4.77
N SER A 84 10.68 -7.57 3.88
CA SER A 84 10.20 -6.35 3.20
C SER A 84 8.92 -6.56 2.40
N ASP A 85 8.58 -7.82 2.11
CA ASP A 85 7.54 -8.19 1.14
C ASP A 85 6.28 -8.77 1.80
N LYS A 86 6.16 -8.67 3.14
CA LYS A 86 4.94 -9.12 3.80
C LYS A 86 3.75 -8.27 3.37
N GLU A 87 2.67 -8.95 3.05
CA GLU A 87 1.38 -8.32 2.80
C GLU A 87 0.46 -8.47 4.00
N CYS A 88 -0.47 -7.52 4.12
CA CYS A 88 -1.47 -7.56 5.18
C CYS A 88 -2.37 -8.78 4.99
N GLY A 89 -2.90 -9.35 6.09
CA GLY A 89 -3.86 -10.46 6.04
C GLY A 89 -5.07 -10.21 5.14
N LEU A 90 -5.42 -8.94 4.89
CA LEU A 90 -6.46 -8.54 3.91
C LEU A 90 -6.14 -8.94 2.45
N HIS A 91 -4.88 -9.25 2.16
CA HIS A 91 -4.37 -9.51 0.82
C HIS A 91 -3.59 -10.83 0.74
N MET A 92 -3.45 -11.55 1.84
CA MET A 92 -2.71 -12.81 1.85
C MET A 92 -3.53 -13.92 1.23
N ASP A 93 -2.81 -14.81 0.55
CA ASP A 93 -3.30 -16.11 0.17
C ASP A 93 -3.09 -17.07 1.36
N HIS A 94 -4.18 -17.47 2.01
CA HIS A 94 -4.26 -18.41 3.13
C HIS A 94 -4.11 -19.89 2.73
N SER A 95 -3.84 -20.21 1.46
CA SER A 95 -3.68 -21.59 0.99
C SER A 95 -2.24 -22.11 1.06
N LYS A 96 -1.31 -21.29 1.58
CA LYS A 96 0.09 -21.65 1.83
C LYS A 96 0.40 -21.87 3.30
#